data_AF-T1GMQ9-F1
#
_entry.id   AF-T1GMQ9-F1
#
_cell.length_a   1.000
_cell.length_b   1.000
_cell.length_c   1.000
_cell.angle_alpha   90.00
_cell.angle_beta   90.00
_cell.angle_gamma   90.00
#
_symmetry.space_group_name_H-M   'P 1'
#
loop_
_entity.id
_entity.type
_entity.pdbx_description
1 polymer ?
#
loop_
_entity_poly.entity_id
_entity_poly.type
_entity_poly.pdbx_seq_one_letter_code
_entity_poly.pdbx_strand_id
1 'polypeptide(L)'
;MKIVNLKLKNILRISPLINKDERKHFTGHNLYILKDINSTVSNKDGFIFKMKFKLILALIGFQLLSEIKCSNILVIFPHISFSHYNLGFTISKELANRGHNVTLIAPFNEPEKVTNLNTIFVEENAYYKYPVFIKKKKKINYFIDVCNSKDLSTKKSMVLTHKQIL
;
A
#
# COMPACT_ATOMS: atom_id res chain seq x y z
N MET A 1 42.21 12.98 13.65
CA MET A 1 43.64 12.91 13.30
C MET A 1 44.53 13.94 14.04
N LYS A 2 44.09 15.19 14.30
CA LYS A 2 44.92 16.21 14.99
C LYS A 2 45.11 16.00 16.51
N ILE A 3 44.11 15.43 17.20
CA ILE A 3 44.07 15.38 18.68
C ILE A 3 45.05 14.34 19.26
N VAL A 4 45.24 13.19 18.60
CA VAL A 4 46.12 12.11 19.07
C VAL A 4 47.61 12.48 18.92
N ASN A 5 47.94 13.20 17.84
CA ASN A 5 49.29 13.67 17.56
C ASN A 5 49.79 14.70 18.60
N LEU A 6 48.87 15.50 19.16
CA LEU A 6 49.17 16.43 20.26
C LEU A 6 49.48 15.70 21.58
N LYS A 7 48.79 14.59 21.86
CA LYS A 7 49.01 13.79 23.08
C LYS A 7 50.38 13.09 23.05
N LEU A 8 50.82 12.61 21.89
CA LEU A 8 52.14 11.98 21.67
C LEU A 8 53.31 12.96 21.80
N LYS A 9 53.18 14.17 21.24
CA LYS A 9 54.19 15.23 21.41
C LYS A 9 54.36 15.65 22.87
N ASN A 10 53.28 15.64 23.65
CA ASN A 10 53.35 15.99 25.07
C ASN A 10 53.99 14.88 25.91
N ILE A 11 53.69 13.60 25.65
CA ILE A 11 54.27 12.46 26.39
C ILE A 11 55.79 12.35 26.17
N LEU A 12 56.28 12.62 24.96
CA LEU A 12 57.73 12.64 24.67
C LEU A 12 58.47 13.83 25.28
N ARG A 13 57.74 14.86 25.74
CA ARG A 13 58.32 16.08 26.33
C ARG A 13 58.49 15.97 27.86
N ILE A 14 57.83 15.01 28.51
CA ILE A 14 57.85 14.82 29.98
C ILE A 14 58.99 13.89 30.44
N SER A 15 59.91 13.50 29.56
CA SER A 15 61.01 12.58 29.89
C SER A 15 62.40 13.25 29.94
N PRO A 16 62.63 14.39 30.65
CA PRO A 16 63.99 14.87 30.88
C PRO A 16 64.72 14.09 32.00
N LEU A 17 64.07 13.14 32.68
CA LEU A 17 64.64 12.39 33.82
C LEU A 17 65.29 11.04 33.46
N ILE A 18 65.40 10.68 32.17
CA ILE A 18 66.00 9.40 31.76
C ILE A 18 67.40 9.63 31.16
N ASN A 19 68.38 9.01 31.80
CA ASN A 19 69.81 9.13 31.53
C ASN A 19 70.13 8.77 30.06
N LYS A 20 71.14 9.44 29.46
CA LYS A 20 71.45 9.33 28.02
C LYS A 20 71.90 7.92 27.60
N ASP A 21 72.42 7.12 28.52
CA ASP A 21 72.93 5.78 28.22
C ASP A 21 71.84 4.70 28.21
N GLU A 22 70.75 4.86 28.97
CA GLU A 22 69.60 3.93 28.94
C GLU A 22 68.71 4.10 27.71
N ARG A 23 68.83 5.23 27.00
CA ARG A 23 68.07 5.51 25.78
C ARG A 23 68.42 4.60 24.61
N LYS A 24 69.63 4.04 24.54
CA LYS A 24 70.07 3.24 23.38
C LYS A 24 69.52 1.81 23.37
N HIS A 25 69.17 1.25 24.54
CA HIS A 25 68.59 -0.10 24.62
C HIS A 25 67.06 -0.13 24.52
N PHE A 26 66.39 1.03 24.65
CA PHE A 26 64.92 1.12 24.67
C PHE A 26 64.27 1.41 23.32
N THR A 27 65.06 1.61 22.25
CA THR A 27 64.61 2.23 20.99
C THR A 27 64.10 1.26 19.92
N GLY A 28 64.51 -0.01 19.95
CA GLY A 28 64.10 -1.00 18.94
C GLY A 28 62.71 -1.57 19.23
N HIS A 29 62.62 -2.44 20.23
CA HIS A 29 61.41 -3.22 20.54
C HIS A 29 60.16 -2.36 20.80
N ASN A 30 60.29 -1.27 21.57
CA ASN A 30 59.13 -0.41 21.86
C ASN A 30 58.62 0.34 20.64
N LEU A 31 59.48 0.67 19.67
CA LEU A 31 59.07 1.38 18.45
C LEU A 31 58.32 0.44 17.49
N TYR A 32 58.68 -0.85 17.45
CA TYR A 32 57.93 -1.87 16.72
C TYR A 32 56.55 -2.10 17.35
N ILE A 33 56.48 -2.25 18.67
CA ILE A 33 55.22 -2.42 19.40
C ILE A 33 54.28 -1.20 19.17
N LEU A 34 54.82 0.02 19.17
CA LEU A 34 54.04 1.23 18.91
C LEU A 34 53.57 1.34 17.45
N LYS A 35 54.33 0.84 16.48
CA LYS A 35 53.90 0.77 15.07
C LYS A 35 52.78 -0.24 14.88
N ASP A 36 52.86 -1.39 15.55
CA ASP A 36 51.83 -2.44 15.49
C ASP A 36 50.53 -2.03 16.18
N ILE A 37 50.61 -1.30 17.30
CA ILE A 37 49.42 -0.74 17.96
C ILE A 37 48.77 0.33 17.08
N ASN A 38 49.54 1.23 16.46
CA ASN A 38 48.97 2.25 15.57
C ASN A 38 48.36 1.65 14.29
N SER A 39 48.96 0.61 13.71
CA SER A 39 48.42 -0.06 12.51
C SER A 39 47.14 -0.84 12.83
N THR A 40 47.08 -1.50 13.99
CA THR A 40 45.88 -2.24 14.43
C THR A 40 44.73 -1.32 14.88
N VAL A 41 45.01 -0.19 15.51
CA VAL A 41 44.00 0.84 15.84
C VAL A 41 43.43 1.47 14.56
N SER A 42 44.29 1.86 13.62
CA SER A 42 43.88 2.42 12.32
C SER A 42 42.94 1.50 11.54
N ASN A 43 43.23 0.20 11.51
CA ASN A 43 42.39 -0.78 10.80
C ASN A 43 41.02 -1.00 11.46
N LYS A 44 40.96 -1.02 12.80
CA LYS A 44 39.70 -1.17 13.54
C LYS A 44 38.80 0.04 13.36
N ASP A 45 39.35 1.25 13.37
CA ASP A 45 38.59 2.48 13.20
C ASP A 45 37.96 2.57 11.79
N GLY A 46 38.70 2.17 10.75
CA GLY A 46 38.17 2.09 9.39
C GLY A 46 37.07 1.04 9.21
N PHE A 47 37.18 -0.10 9.90
CA PHE A 47 36.15 -1.15 9.89
C PHE A 47 34.87 -0.70 10.61
N ILE A 48 35.01 -0.09 11.78
CA ILE A 48 33.88 0.47 12.55
C ILE A 48 33.20 1.59 11.76
N PHE A 49 33.97 2.45 11.09
CA PHE A 49 33.44 3.51 10.25
C PHE A 49 32.61 2.96 9.07
N LYS A 50 33.10 1.93 8.38
CA LYS A 50 32.36 1.26 7.30
C LYS A 50 31.05 0.61 7.79
N MET A 51 31.08 -0.03 8.96
CA MET A 51 29.89 -0.66 9.55
C MET A 51 28.84 0.38 9.97
N LYS A 52 29.26 1.49 10.58
CA LYS A 52 28.37 2.60 10.92
C LYS A 52 27.77 3.26 9.69
N PHE A 53 28.55 3.41 8.62
CA PHE A 53 28.07 3.98 7.36
C PHE A 53 26.99 3.11 6.70
N LYS A 54 27.17 1.78 6.67
CA LYS A 54 26.14 0.85 6.20
C LYS A 54 24.87 0.90 7.05
N LEU A 55 25.00 1.00 8.37
CA LEU A 55 23.87 1.12 9.30
C LEU A 55 23.08 2.41 9.04
N ILE A 56 23.78 3.53 8.84
CA ILE A 56 23.16 4.83 8.53
C ILE A 56 22.40 4.75 7.20
N LEU A 57 22.98 4.14 6.17
CA LEU A 57 22.29 3.95 4.89
C LEU A 57 21.04 3.07 5.02
N ALA A 58 21.09 2.01 5.83
CA ALA A 58 19.94 1.15 6.08
C ALA A 58 18.81 1.88 6.81
N LEU A 59 19.14 2.72 7.80
CA LEU A 59 18.16 3.54 8.53
C LEU A 59 17.51 4.59 7.62
N ILE A 60 18.29 5.25 6.76
CA ILE A 60 17.75 6.20 5.78
C ILE A 60 16.82 5.48 4.79
N GLY A 61 17.22 4.31 4.29
CA GLY A 61 16.38 3.49 3.40
C GLY A 61 15.06 3.06 4.05
N PHE A 62 15.10 2.70 5.34
CA PHE A 62 13.90 2.31 6.10
C PHE A 62 12.93 3.49 6.29
N GLN A 63 13.45 4.69 6.56
CA GLN A 63 12.64 5.90 6.69
C GLN A 63 11.88 6.22 5.39
N LEU A 64 12.51 6.04 4.23
CA LEU A 64 11.91 6.32 2.91
C LEU A 64 10.77 5.35 2.55
N LEU A 65 10.79 4.12 3.05
CA LEU A 65 9.72 3.14 2.84
C LEU A 65 8.46 3.44 3.67
N SER A 66 8.58 4.27 4.71
CA SER A 66 7.51 4.52 5.68
C SER A 66 6.45 5.51 5.17
N GLU A 67 6.73 6.27 4.10
CA GLU A 67 5.83 7.30 3.56
C GLU A 67 5.09 6.88 2.28
N ILE A 68 4.96 5.58 2.01
CA ILE A 68 4.17 5.09 0.88
C ILE A 68 2.68 5.25 1.21
N LYS A 69 2.09 6.38 0.81
CA LYS A 69 0.64 6.57 0.84
C LYS A 69 0.01 5.82 -0.34
N CYS A 70 -0.75 4.76 -0.05
CA CYS A 70 -1.57 4.10 -1.06
C CYS A 70 -2.57 5.10 -1.68
N SER A 71 -2.78 5.02 -3.00
CA SER A 71 -3.72 5.91 -3.69
C SER A 71 -5.16 5.62 -3.27
N ASN A 72 -5.94 6.69 -3.06
CA ASN A 72 -7.39 6.60 -2.89
C ASN A 72 -8.03 6.44 -4.27
N ILE A 73 -8.78 5.37 -4.47
CA ILE A 73 -9.38 5.02 -5.76
C ILE A 73 -10.85 5.45 -5.76
N LEU A 74 -11.22 6.35 -6.66
CA LEU A 74 -12.62 6.74 -6.88
C LEU A 74 -13.19 5.98 -8.08
N VAL A 75 -14.28 5.26 -7.87
CA VAL A 75 -14.95 4.44 -8.88
C VAL A 75 -16.31 5.04 -9.21
N ILE A 76 -16.50 5.37 -10.49
CA ILE A 76 -17.72 5.97 -11.02
C ILE A 76 -18.17 5.17 -12.24
N PHE A 77 -19.38 4.64 -12.18
CA PHE A 77 -20.04 4.02 -13.34
C PHE A 77 -21.17 4.94 -13.81
N PRO A 78 -21.12 5.47 -15.05
CA PRO A 78 -22.09 6.45 -15.52
C PRO A 78 -23.47 5.84 -15.84
N HIS A 79 -23.61 4.51 -15.80
CA HIS A 79 -24.84 3.82 -16.16
C HIS A 79 -25.57 3.27 -14.93
N ILE A 80 -26.80 3.73 -14.74
CA ILE A 80 -27.67 3.41 -13.60
C ILE A 80 -28.47 2.14 -13.93
N SER A 81 -27.79 1.00 -14.07
CA SER A 81 -28.44 -0.31 -14.12
C SER A 81 -27.75 -1.29 -13.19
N PHE A 82 -28.54 -2.22 -12.65
CA PHE A 82 -28.02 -3.23 -11.73
C PHE A 82 -26.87 -4.05 -12.33
N SER A 83 -26.90 -4.33 -13.64
CA SER A 83 -25.81 -5.03 -14.35
C SER A 83 -24.48 -4.26 -14.33
N HIS A 84 -24.51 -2.95 -14.57
CA HIS A 84 -23.32 -2.10 -14.53
C HIS A 84 -22.84 -1.84 -13.10
N TYR A 85 -23.79 -1.69 -12.17
CA TYR A 85 -23.48 -1.63 -10.74
C TYR A 85 -22.76 -2.89 -10.27
N ASN A 86 -23.25 -4.09 -10.59
CA ASN A 86 -22.67 -5.34 -10.11
C ASN A 86 -21.21 -5.50 -10.57
N LEU A 87 -20.91 -5.12 -11.82
CA LEU A 87 -19.54 -5.09 -12.32
C LEU A 87 -18.67 -4.12 -11.49
N GLY A 88 -19.14 -2.89 -11.30
CA GLY A 88 -18.40 -1.87 -10.56
C GLY A 88 -18.18 -2.19 -9.10
N PHE A 89 -19.21 -2.74 -8.44
CA PHE A 89 -19.13 -3.22 -7.07
C PHE A 89 -18.13 -4.37 -6.95
N THR A 90 -18.18 -5.36 -7.86
CA THR A 90 -17.24 -6.50 -7.84
C THR A 90 -15.79 -6.04 -7.91
N ILE A 91 -15.46 -5.14 -8.84
CA ILE A 91 -14.09 -4.61 -8.97
C ILE A 91 -13.69 -3.81 -7.72
N SER A 92 -14.58 -2.95 -7.22
CA SER A 92 -14.32 -2.10 -6.05
C SER A 92 -14.08 -2.94 -4.79
N LYS A 93 -14.90 -3.97 -4.58
CA LYS A 93 -14.75 -4.94 -3.49
C LYS A 93 -13.42 -5.67 -3.57
N GLU A 94 -13.05 -6.14 -4.75
CA GLU A 94 -11.79 -6.86 -4.96
C GLU A 94 -10.55 -5.99 -4.72
N LEU A 95 -10.60 -4.70 -5.09
CA LEU A 95 -9.56 -3.74 -4.77
C LEU A 95 -9.49 -3.44 -3.27
N ALA A 96 -10.64 -3.24 -2.63
CA ALA A 96 -10.72 -2.99 -1.19
C ALA A 96 -10.18 -4.17 -0.36
N ASN A 97 -10.51 -5.40 -0.76
CA ASN A 97 -9.99 -6.64 -0.16
C ASN A 97 -8.47 -6.78 -0.29
N ARG A 98 -7.86 -6.21 -1.33
CA ARG A 98 -6.40 -6.17 -1.51
C ARG A 98 -5.72 -5.07 -0.69
N GLY A 99 -6.48 -4.30 0.10
CA GLY A 99 -5.96 -3.23 0.96
C GLY A 99 -5.96 -1.84 0.33
N HIS A 100 -6.56 -1.66 -0.85
CA HIS A 100 -6.73 -0.33 -1.43
C HIS A 100 -7.87 0.43 -0.73
N ASN A 101 -7.74 1.75 -0.57
CA ASN A 101 -8.84 2.58 -0.10
C ASN A 101 -9.70 3.01 -1.29
N VAL A 102 -10.91 2.46 -1.38
CA VAL A 102 -11.80 2.63 -2.53
C VAL A 102 -13.03 3.40 -2.13
N THR A 103 -13.47 4.34 -2.97
CA THR A 103 -14.75 5.01 -2.85
C THR A 103 -15.58 4.73 -4.10
N LEU A 104 -16.74 4.09 -3.93
CA LEU A 104 -17.67 3.76 -4.99
C LEU A 104 -18.88 4.70 -4.95
N ILE A 105 -19.18 5.35 -6.07
CA ILE A 105 -20.46 6.04 -6.26
C ILE A 105 -21.47 5.01 -6.77
N ALA A 106 -22.47 4.68 -5.95
CA ALA A 106 -23.41 3.60 -6.22
C ALA A 106 -24.87 4.08 -6.17
N PRO A 107 -25.72 3.64 -7.13
CA PRO A 107 -27.16 3.84 -7.06
C PRO A 107 -27.88 2.75 -6.25
N PHE A 108 -27.20 1.67 -5.84
CA PHE A 108 -27.78 0.56 -5.09
C PHE A 108 -26.99 0.26 -3.82
N ASN A 109 -27.71 -0.19 -2.79
CA ASN A 109 -27.13 -0.66 -1.53
C ASN A 109 -26.23 -1.87 -1.72
N GLU A 110 -25.11 -1.87 -1.02
CA GLU A 110 -24.17 -2.99 -1.02
C GLU A 110 -24.78 -4.19 -0.27
N PRO A 111 -24.61 -5.41 -0.80
CA PRO A 111 -25.12 -6.61 -0.15
C PRO A 111 -24.39 -6.92 1.16
N GLU A 112 -23.14 -6.50 1.27
CA GLU A 112 -22.28 -6.74 2.43
C GLU A 112 -21.34 -5.55 2.64
N LYS A 113 -20.93 -5.34 3.90
CA LYS A 113 -19.98 -4.29 4.25
C LYS A 113 -18.56 -4.76 4.01
N VAL A 114 -17.80 -4.03 3.20
CA VAL A 114 -16.40 -4.35 2.86
C VAL A 114 -15.45 -3.36 3.54
N THR A 115 -14.41 -3.88 4.18
CA THR A 115 -13.37 -3.04 4.80
C THR A 115 -12.61 -2.26 3.72
N ASN A 116 -12.35 -0.97 3.95
CA ASN A 116 -11.70 -0.05 2.99
C ASN A 116 -12.50 0.24 1.70
N LEU A 117 -13.80 -0.08 1.68
CA LEU A 117 -14.74 0.38 0.67
C LEU A 117 -15.68 1.40 1.29
N ASN A 118 -15.67 2.62 0.74
CA ASN A 118 -16.62 3.67 1.08
C ASN A 118 -17.63 3.82 -0.04
N THR A 119 -18.91 3.94 0.29
CA THR A 119 -19.99 4.01 -0.70
C THR A 119 -20.68 5.35 -0.59
N ILE A 120 -20.72 6.08 -1.68
CA ILE A 120 -21.53 7.29 -1.81
C ILE A 120 -22.81 6.86 -2.51
N PHE A 121 -23.89 6.76 -1.74
CA PHE A 121 -25.21 6.49 -2.29
C PHE A 121 -25.72 7.70 -3.04
N VAL A 122 -26.04 7.51 -4.31
CA VAL A 122 -26.72 8.50 -5.12
C VAL A 122 -28.19 8.12 -5.13
N GLU A 123 -28.98 8.82 -4.33
CA GLU A 123 -30.42 8.62 -4.28
C GLU A 123 -31.05 8.77 -5.67
N GLU A 124 -31.83 7.76 -6.01
CA GLU A 124 -32.44 7.55 -7.30
C GLU A 124 -33.56 8.58 -7.55
N ASN A 125 -33.20 9.73 -8.12
CA ASN A 125 -34.19 10.76 -8.49
C ASN A 125 -34.44 10.91 -10.00
N ALA A 126 -33.89 10.08 -10.89
CA ALA A 126 -34.05 10.30 -12.34
C ALA A 126 -34.35 9.08 -13.23
N TYR A 127 -33.82 7.88 -12.96
CA TYR A 127 -33.76 6.86 -14.02
C TYR A 127 -34.85 5.76 -13.97
N TYR A 128 -35.35 5.37 -12.79
CA TYR A 128 -36.44 4.40 -12.69
C TYR A 128 -37.85 5.02 -12.84
N LYS A 129 -37.92 6.35 -12.92
CA LYS A 129 -39.15 7.08 -13.29
C LYS A 129 -39.33 7.18 -14.81
N TYR A 130 -38.73 6.30 -15.61
CA TYR A 130 -38.99 6.22 -17.05
C TYR A 130 -40.05 5.15 -17.37
N PRO A 131 -41.16 5.48 -18.05
CA PRO A 131 -42.31 4.60 -18.29
C PRO A 131 -41.98 3.35 -19.14
N VAL A 132 -40.82 3.32 -19.81
CA VAL A 132 -40.39 2.23 -20.70
C VAL A 132 -40.12 0.93 -19.93
N PHE A 133 -39.51 1.00 -18.75
CA PHE A 133 -39.19 -0.20 -17.95
C PHE A 133 -40.42 -0.80 -17.27
N ILE A 134 -41.36 0.03 -16.83
CA ILE A 134 -42.65 -0.41 -16.26
C ILE A 134 -43.43 -1.22 -17.32
N LYS A 135 -43.46 -0.74 -18.56
CA LYS A 135 -44.14 -1.42 -19.68
C LYS A 135 -43.49 -2.77 -19.99
N LYS A 136 -42.16 -2.86 -19.92
CA LYS A 136 -41.40 -4.11 -20.15
C LYS A 136 -41.60 -5.13 -19.03
N LYS A 137 -41.60 -4.71 -17.75
CA LYS A 137 -41.86 -5.58 -16.60
C LYS A 137 -43.27 -6.16 -16.62
N LYS A 138 -44.29 -5.35 -16.97
CA LYS A 138 -45.68 -5.80 -17.13
C LYS A 138 -45.81 -6.87 -18.23
N LYS A 139 -45.10 -6.70 -19.34
CA LYS A 139 -45.11 -7.65 -20.47
C LYS A 139 -44.44 -8.99 -20.12
N ILE A 140 -43.35 -8.96 -19.35
CA ILE A 140 -42.64 -10.17 -18.92
C ILE A 140 -43.49 -10.97 -17.91
N ASN A 141 -44.09 -10.31 -16.91
CA ASN A 141 -44.94 -10.98 -15.93
C ASN A 141 -46.14 -11.65 -16.62
N TYR A 142 -46.79 -10.96 -17.55
CA TYR A 142 -47.87 -11.54 -18.35
C TYR A 142 -47.43 -12.81 -19.10
N PHE A 143 -46.24 -12.83 -19.69
CA PHE A 143 -45.73 -14.01 -20.40
C PHE A 143 -45.47 -15.19 -19.45
N ILE A 144 -44.92 -14.90 -18.27
CA ILE A 144 -44.67 -15.90 -17.22
C ILE A 144 -46.00 -16.50 -16.72
N ASP A 145 -47.02 -15.66 -16.49
CA ASP A 145 -48.35 -16.10 -16.05
C ASP A 145 -49.03 -16.99 -17.11
N VAL A 146 -48.91 -16.63 -18.39
CA VAL A 146 -49.38 -17.46 -19.51
C VAL A 146 -48.65 -18.81 -19.53
N CYS A 147 -47.32 -18.84 -19.36
CA CYS A 147 -46.56 -20.09 -19.34
C CYS A 147 -46.91 -20.99 -18.15
N ASN A 148 -47.14 -20.40 -16.97
CA ASN A 148 -47.41 -21.12 -15.73
C ASN A 148 -48.86 -21.60 -15.57
N SER A 149 -49.80 -21.06 -16.34
CA SER A 149 -51.18 -21.54 -16.33
C SER A 149 -51.25 -23.01 -16.80
N LYS A 150 -52.00 -23.85 -16.07
CA LYS A 150 -52.15 -25.28 -16.39
C LYS A 150 -53.35 -25.56 -17.30
N ASP A 151 -54.29 -24.63 -17.37
CA ASP A 151 -55.51 -24.77 -18.15
C ASP A 151 -55.36 -24.13 -19.54
N LEU A 152 -55.76 -24.87 -20.57
CA LEU A 152 -55.64 -24.46 -21.96
C LEU A 152 -56.69 -23.40 -22.34
N SER A 153 -57.83 -23.38 -21.64
CA SER A 153 -58.90 -22.40 -21.88
C SER A 153 -58.45 -20.99 -21.44
N THR A 154 -57.80 -20.90 -20.27
CA THR A 154 -57.22 -19.67 -19.71
C THR A 154 -56.02 -19.17 -20.52
N LYS A 155 -55.16 -20.05 -21.07
CA LYS A 155 -54.11 -19.64 -22.03
C LYS A 155 -54.68 -18.94 -23.25
N LYS A 156 -55.75 -19.51 -23.83
CA LYS A 156 -56.34 -19.01 -25.07
C LYS A 156 -57.03 -17.65 -24.84
N SER A 157 -57.74 -17.47 -23.72
CA SER A 157 -58.38 -16.19 -23.38
C SER A 157 -57.37 -15.07 -23.10
N MET A 158 -56.26 -15.38 -22.43
CA MET A 158 -55.18 -14.42 -22.19
C MET A 158 -54.54 -14.00 -23.53
N VAL A 159 -54.13 -14.94 -24.37
CA VAL A 159 -53.48 -14.62 -25.66
C VAL A 159 -54.39 -13.79 -26.57
N LEU A 160 -55.70 -14.05 -26.58
CA LEU A 160 -56.68 -13.29 -27.36
C LEU A 160 -56.84 -11.85 -26.87
N THR A 161 -56.86 -11.63 -25.55
CA THR A 161 -56.98 -10.28 -24.97
C THR A 161 -55.74 -9.43 -25.20
N HIS A 162 -54.53 -10.02 -25.23
CA HIS A 162 -53.32 -9.26 -25.56
C HIS A 162 -53.29 -8.79 -27.03
N LYS A 163 -53.92 -9.53 -27.95
CA LYS A 163 -53.99 -9.20 -29.39
C LYS A 163 -55.00 -8.09 -29.70
N GLN A 164 -55.96 -7.84 -28.82
CA GLN A 164 -56.96 -6.78 -28.97
C GLN A 164 -56.52 -5.42 -28.38
N ILE A 165 -55.44 -5.40 -27.58
CA ILE A 165 -54.94 -4.21 -26.87
C ILE A 165 -53.72 -3.58 -27.59
N LEU A 166 -53.16 -4.24 -28.61
CA LEU A 166 -52.13 -3.71 -29.52
C LEU A 166 -52.78 -3.17 -30.79
#